data_AF-A0A485JKH2-F1
#
_entry.id   AF-A0A485JKH2-F1
#
_cell.length_a   1.000
_cell.length_b   1.000
_cell.length_c   1.000
_cell.angle_alpha   90.00
_cell.angle_beta   90.00
_cell.angle_gamma   90.00
#
_symmetry.space_group_name_H-M   'P 1'
#
loop_
_entity.id
_entity.type
_entity.pdbx_description
1 polymer ?
#
loop_
_entity_poly.entity_id
_entity_poly.type
_entity_poly.pdbx_seq_one_letter_code
_entity_poly.pdbx_strand_id
1 'polypeptide(L)'
;MQTGPADETLYVTGEESLQQVAMRAHRLGLPTDNLNMLSETSIEQICLIAEEEQPKLMVIDSIQVMHMADVSVIAWQRGAGA
;
A
#
# COMPACT_ATOMS: atom_id res chain seq x y z
N MET A 1 13.18 7.47 14.86
CA MET A 1 12.13 6.91 15.73
C MET A 1 12.20 5.41 15.58
N GLN A 2 12.43 4.68 16.67
CA GLN A 2 12.38 3.21 16.73
C GLN A 2 11.22 2.87 17.66
N THR A 3 10.22 2.17 17.14
CA THR A 3 9.03 1.71 17.89
C THR A 3 8.85 0.22 17.60
N GLY A 4 8.47 -0.57 18.61
CA GLY A 4 8.52 -2.05 18.65
C GLY A 4 7.64 -2.78 17.62
N PRO A 5 7.58 -4.13 17.72
CA PRO A 5 7.82 -5.05 16.60
C PRO A 5 7.13 -4.57 15.31
N ALA A 6 7.95 -4.02 14.41
CA ALA A 6 7.56 -3.27 13.23
C ALA A 6 7.09 -4.15 12.05
N ASP A 7 6.75 -5.43 12.28
CA ASP A 7 6.87 -6.45 11.21
C ASP A 7 5.54 -7.07 10.74
N GLU A 8 4.36 -6.58 11.17
CA GLU A 8 3.12 -7.30 10.87
C GLU A 8 2.31 -6.75 9.70
N THR A 9 2.29 -5.45 9.42
CA THR A 9 1.40 -4.93 8.35
C THR A 9 1.99 -3.76 7.57
N LEU A 10 2.05 -3.93 6.24
CA LEU A 10 2.45 -2.91 5.28
C LEU A 10 1.23 -2.45 4.47
N TYR A 11 0.86 -1.18 4.59
CA TYR A 11 -0.18 -0.54 3.80
C TYR A 11 0.45 0.25 2.66
N VAL A 12 0.18 -0.14 1.43
CA VAL A 12 0.71 0.52 0.24
C VAL A 12 -0.42 1.29 -0.44
N THR A 13 -0.18 2.57 -0.71
CA THR A 13 -1.09 3.38 -1.50
C THR A 13 -0.39 4.09 -2.65
N GLY A 14 -1.08 4.18 -3.78
CA GLY A 14 -0.64 4.94 -4.96
C GLY A 14 -1.51 6.16 -5.27
N GLU A 15 -2.64 6.32 -4.58
CA GLU A 15 -3.63 7.39 -4.85
C GLU A 15 -3.55 8.55 -3.85
N GLU A 16 -3.24 8.24 -2.59
CA GLU A 16 -3.22 9.23 -1.50
C GLU A 16 -1.80 9.40 -0.93
N SER A 17 -1.47 10.60 -0.49
CA SER A 17 -0.24 10.82 0.28
C SER A 17 -0.36 10.20 1.68
N LEU A 18 0.76 9.77 2.25
CA LEU A 18 0.81 9.22 3.61
C LEU A 18 0.19 10.15 4.66
N GLN A 19 0.33 11.47 4.48
CA GLN A 19 -0.25 12.48 5.36
C GLN A 19 -1.78 12.47 5.30
N GLN A 20 -2.38 12.29 4.12
CA GLN A 20 -3.83 12.23 3.96
C GLN A 20 -4.41 10.97 4.63
N VAL A 21 -3.73 9.83 4.45
CA VAL A 21 -4.11 8.57 5.10
C VAL A 21 -4.01 8.69 6.62
N ALA A 22 -2.91 9.25 7.14
CA ALA A 22 -2.72 9.48 8.58
C ALA A 22 -3.79 10.41 9.17
N MET A 23 -4.12 11.50 8.47
CA MET A 23 -5.17 12.44 8.89
C MET A 23 -6.55 11.75 8.96
N ARG A 24 -6.84 10.85 8.02
CA ARG A 24 -8.08 10.08 8.02
C ARG A 24 -8.11 9.07 9.17
N ALA A 25 -7.02 8.34 9.41
CA ALA A 25 -6.91 7.42 10.54
C ALA A 25 -7.11 8.16 11.88
N HIS A 26 -6.48 9.32 12.04
CA HIS A 26 -6.64 10.17 13.22
C HIS A 26 -8.09 10.64 13.40
N ARG A 27 -8.73 11.13 12.34
CA ARG A 27 -10.12 11.60 12.36
C ARG A 27 -11.12 10.50 12.71
N LEU A 28 -10.82 9.26 12.32
CA LEU A 28 -11.65 8.09 12.61
C LEU A 28 -11.33 7.45 13.97
N GLY A 29 -10.31 7.93 14.68
CA GLY A 29 -9.87 7.35 15.94
C GLY A 29 -9.31 5.94 15.79
N LEU A 30 -8.74 5.61 14.62
CA LEU A 30 -8.14 4.31 14.36
C LEU A 30 -6.76 4.21 15.02
N PRO A 31 -6.38 3.03 15.55
CA PRO A 31 -5.03 2.80 16.03
C PRO A 31 -4.03 2.84 14.88
N THR A 32 -2.92 3.57 15.05
CA THR A 32 -1.86 3.72 14.02
C THR A 32 -0.49 3.23 14.49
N ASP A 33 -0.37 2.74 15.72
CA ASP A 33 0.91 2.49 16.38
C ASP A 33 1.73 1.36 15.72
N ASN A 34 1.09 0.48 14.96
CA ASN A 34 1.70 -0.69 14.30
C ASN A 34 1.46 -0.71 12.78
N LEU A 35 1.17 0.44 12.16
CA LEU A 35 0.87 0.52 10.74
C LEU A 35 2.07 1.10 9.98
N ASN A 36 2.79 0.26 9.23
CA ASN A 36 3.76 0.74 8.26
C ASN A 36 3.01 1.16 7.00
N MET A 37 3.29 2.35 6.51
CA MET A 37 2.66 2.87 5.30
C MET A 37 3.70 3.24 4.25
N LEU A 38 3.43 2.87 3.01
CA LEU A 38 4.27 3.11 1.85
C LEU A 38 3.43 3.81 0.77
N SER A 39 3.96 4.90 0.23
CA SER A 39 3.38 5.60 -0.91
C SER A 39 4.19 5.25 -2.15
N GLU A 40 3.82 4.18 -2.85
CA GLU A 40 4.55 3.65 -4.00
C GLU A 40 3.58 3.07 -5.03
N THR A 41 3.97 3.13 -6.31
CA THR A 41 3.17 2.63 -7.44
C THR A 41 3.90 1.58 -8.28
N SER A 42 5.23 1.49 -8.19
CA SER A 42 6.00 0.42 -8.83
C SER A 42 5.88 -0.86 -8.04
N ILE A 43 5.34 -1.91 -8.67
CA ILE A 43 5.23 -3.24 -8.08
C ILE A 43 6.61 -3.79 -7.75
N GLU A 44 7.61 -3.52 -8.58
CA GLU A 44 8.99 -3.96 -8.34
C GLU A 44 9.56 -3.34 -7.06
N GLN A 45 9.37 -2.04 -6.85
CA GLN A 45 9.81 -1.38 -5.61
C GLN A 45 9.04 -1.89 -4.39
N ILE A 46 7.72 -2.08 -4.52
CA ILE A 46 6.90 -2.64 -3.44
C ILE A 46 7.38 -4.05 -3.06
N CYS A 47 7.68 -4.90 -4.03
CA CYS A 47 8.21 -6.24 -3.79
C CYS A 47 9.56 -6.22 -3.10
N LEU A 48 10.49 -5.35 -3.52
CA LEU A 48 11.80 -5.21 -2.86
C LEU A 48 11.65 -4.81 -1.38
N ILE A 49 10.78 -3.84 -1.10
CA ILE A 49 10.50 -3.40 0.27
C ILE A 49 9.82 -4.52 1.07
N ALA A 50 8.88 -5.25 0.48
CA ALA A 50 8.24 -6.38 1.15
C ALA A 50 9.21 -7.53 1.43
N GLU A 51 10.21 -7.75 0.58
CA GLU A 51 11.27 -8.73 0.82
C GLU A 51 12.18 -8.32 1.98
N GLU A 52 12.49 -7.02 2.12
CA GLU A 52 13.31 -6.49 3.22
C GLU A 52 12.55 -6.46 4.55
N GLU A 53 11.32 -5.94 4.54
CA GLU A 53 10.50 -5.70 5.73
C GLU A 53 9.74 -6.95 6.20
N GLN A 54 9.61 -7.99 5.35
CA GLN A 54 8.92 -9.25 5.65
C GLN A 54 7.57 -9.08 6.39
N PRO A 55 6.63 -8.24 5.88
CA PRO A 55 5.38 -7.98 6.58
C PRO A 55 4.49 -9.23 6.61
N LYS A 56 3.85 -9.52 7.74
CA LYS A 56 2.88 -10.64 7.83
C LYS A 56 1.60 -10.41 7.03
N LEU A 57 1.25 -9.16 6.76
CA LEU A 57 0.08 -8.73 6.00
C LEU A 57 0.47 -7.53 5.14
N MET A 58 0.08 -7.55 3.86
CA MET A 58 0.24 -6.40 2.98
C MET A 58 -1.11 -6.02 2.39
N VAL A 59 -1.46 -4.74 2.45
CA VAL A 59 -2.68 -4.16 1.90
C VAL A 59 -2.30 -3.21 0.79
N ILE A 60 -2.93 -3.37 -0.39
CA ILE A 60 -2.71 -2.51 -1.56
C ILE A 60 -3.98 -1.69 -1.81
N ASP A 61 -3.87 -0.36 -1.76
CA ASP A 61 -4.95 0.60 -1.97
C ASP A 61 -4.54 1.70 -2.96
N SER A 62 -4.73 1.55 -4.27
CA SER A 62 -5.50 0.53 -4.99
C SER A 62 -4.65 -0.16 -6.05
N ILE A 63 -5.03 -1.36 -6.48
CA ILE A 63 -4.29 -2.09 -7.52
C ILE A 63 -4.33 -1.36 -8.88
N GLN A 64 -5.33 -0.51 -9.11
CA GLN A 64 -5.57 0.15 -10.39
C GLN A 64 -4.49 1.15 -10.79
N VAL A 65 -3.77 1.70 -9.81
CA VAL A 65 -2.69 2.67 -10.04
C VAL A 65 -1.30 2.05 -9.98
N MET A 66 -1.22 0.74 -9.73
CA MET A 66 0.04 0.00 -9.68
C MET A 66 0.54 -0.30 -11.09
N HIS A 67 1.86 -0.25 -11.29
CA HIS A 67 2.49 -0.53 -12.57
C HIS A 67 3.70 -1.46 -12.42
N MET A 68 3.96 -2.23 -13.47
CA MET A 68 5.11 -3.11 -13.62
C MET A 68 5.63 -2.95 -15.05
N ALA A 69 6.94 -2.79 -15.24
CA ALA A 69 7.51 -2.36 -16.51
C ALA A 69 7.17 -3.29 -17.70
N ASP A 70 6.99 -4.59 -17.43
CA ASP A 70 6.71 -5.62 -18.44
C ASP A 70 5.28 -6.21 -18.37
N VAL A 71 4.44 -5.75 -17.45
CA VAL A 71 3.06 -6.27 -17.28
C VAL A 71 2.08 -5.13 -17.10
N SER A 72 1.15 -5.00 -18.06
CA SER A 72 -0.02 -4.15 -17.87
C SER A 72 -0.91 -4.77 -16.80
N VAL A 73 -1.06 -4.10 -15.65
CA VAL A 73 -2.01 -4.51 -14.62
C VAL A 73 -3.42 -4.43 -15.20
N ILE A 74 -4.09 -5.58 -15.32
CA ILE A 74 -5.51 -5.64 -15.68
C ILE A 74 -6.31 -5.36 -14.40
N ALA A 75 -6.38 -4.10 -14.02
CA ALA A 75 -7.49 -3.63 -13.20
C ALA A 75 -8.77 -3.87 -13.98
N TRP A 76 -9.71 -4.65 -13.43
CA TRP A 76 -11.01 -4.93 -14.04
C TRP A 76 -11.59 -3.68 -14.70
N GLN A 77 -11.40 -3.55 -16.02
CA GLN A 77 -12.00 -2.46 -16.77
C GLN A 77 -13.49 -2.77 -16.85
N ARG A 78 -14.32 -1.84 -16.36
CA ARG A 78 -15.76 -1.93 -16.50
C ARG A 78 -16.12 -2.03 -17.98
N GLY A 79 -16.57 -3.21 -18.40
CA GLY A 79 -17.42 -3.41 -19.58
C GLY A 79 -16.69 -3.72 -20.89
N ALA A 80 -16.36 -4.99 -21.12
CA ALA A 80 -16.44 -5.58 -22.45
C ALA A 80 -17.73 -6.42 -22.51
N GLY A 81 -18.86 -5.72 -22.61
CA GLY A 81 -20.18 -6.28 -22.81
C GLY A 81 -20.93 -5.42 -23.81
N ALA A 82 -20.76 -5.73 -25.09
CA ALA A 82 -21.64 -5.37 -26.19
C ALA A 82 -21.72 -6.56 -27.13
#